data_AF-A0A485NRY1-F1
#
_entry.id   AF-A0A485NRY1-F1
#
_cell.length_a   1.000
_cell.length_b   1.000
_cell.length_c   1.000
_cell.angle_alpha   90.00
_cell.angle_beta   90.00
_cell.angle_gamma   90.00
#
_symmetry.space_group_name_H-M   'P 1'
#
loop_
_entity.id
_entity.type
_entity.pdbx_description
1 polymer ?
#
loop_
_entity_poly.entity_id
_entity_poly.type
_entity_poly.pdbx_seq_one_letter_code
_entity_poly.pdbx_strand_id
1 'polypeptide(L)'
;LPFHTFFLVAKVITLVKLLVLGFVIISGFIKGDLQNWKLTEDDYVKAGLNDTSSLGPLGSGGFVPFGFEGILRGTATCFYAFIGFSIVLTTVKKEQNSQCSIPMGIMISLFICFVLYFAVSSALTLMVPYYQLQRGSTLPEAFFLIGWAPAYYVVAFGFFCSLSDSLLSFMFPIRQLIHMMAKDGLLFPVLARVCTGSYSRIMASVIFSIIAANMAFFLELTDLVDLRSLESLLAYSLVALCVLILRYQQSGGNEPMFRRRMDRQQRG
;
A
#
# COMPACT_ATOMS: atom_id res chain seq x y z
N LEU A 1 -19.83 -21.70 -9.97
CA LEU A 1 -18.74 -21.65 -10.97
C LEU A 1 -17.90 -20.36 -10.98
N PRO A 2 -18.44 -19.11 -10.93
CA PRO A 2 -17.63 -17.89 -11.17
C PRO A 2 -16.63 -17.54 -10.04
N PHE A 3 -16.83 -18.05 -8.83
CA PHE A 3 -15.97 -17.72 -7.67
C PHE A 3 -14.61 -18.44 -7.71
N HIS A 4 -14.58 -19.70 -8.20
CA HIS A 4 -13.34 -20.48 -8.30
C HIS A 4 -12.42 -19.93 -9.39
N THR A 5 -12.97 -19.53 -10.53
CA THR A 5 -12.23 -18.90 -11.62
C THR A 5 -11.63 -17.57 -11.20
N PHE A 6 -12.38 -16.74 -10.46
CA PHE A 6 -11.88 -15.47 -9.92
C PHE A 6 -10.68 -15.68 -8.98
N PHE A 7 -10.76 -16.67 -8.10
CA PHE A 7 -9.66 -16.99 -7.18
C PHE A 7 -8.41 -17.48 -7.94
N LEU A 8 -8.58 -18.33 -8.95
CA LEU A 8 -7.48 -18.81 -9.77
C LEU A 8 -6.79 -17.65 -10.52
N VAL A 9 -7.58 -16.73 -11.09
CA VAL A 9 -7.06 -15.52 -11.74
C VAL A 9 -6.28 -14.65 -10.77
N ALA A 10 -6.82 -14.39 -9.56
CA ALA A 10 -6.12 -13.61 -8.54
C ALA A 10 -4.80 -14.26 -8.11
N LYS A 11 -4.75 -15.60 -7.98
CA LYS A 11 -3.50 -16.32 -7.69
C LYS A 11 -2.47 -16.17 -8.80
N VAL A 12 -2.88 -16.31 -10.06
CA VAL A 12 -2.00 -16.15 -11.22
C VAL A 12 -1.45 -14.72 -11.28
N ILE A 13 -2.30 -13.71 -11.08
CA ILE A 13 -1.89 -12.31 -11.03
C ILE A 13 -0.89 -12.08 -9.89
N THR A 14 -1.15 -12.62 -8.71
CA THR A 14 -0.22 -12.52 -7.56
C THR A 14 1.12 -13.17 -7.86
N LEU A 15 1.13 -14.32 -8.55
CA LEU A 15 2.36 -14.97 -8.98
C LEU A 15 3.15 -14.10 -9.96
N VAL A 16 2.46 -13.47 -10.93
CA VAL A 16 3.07 -12.52 -11.87
C VAL A 16 3.68 -11.32 -11.13
N LYS A 17 2.97 -10.76 -10.13
CA LYS A 17 3.50 -9.68 -9.29
C LYS A 17 4.82 -10.07 -8.61
N LEU A 18 4.87 -11.26 -8.01
CA LEU A 18 6.07 -11.75 -7.34
C LEU A 18 7.22 -12.01 -8.31
N LEU A 19 6.93 -12.52 -9.51
CA LEU A 19 7.94 -12.71 -10.56
C LEU A 19 8.53 -11.39 -11.04
N VAL A 20 7.68 -10.38 -11.29
CA VAL A 20 8.13 -9.03 -11.68
C VAL A 20 8.95 -8.41 -10.56
N LEU A 21 8.52 -8.54 -9.31
CA LEU A 21 9.26 -8.04 -8.15
C LEU A 21 10.63 -8.73 -8.02
N GLY A 22 10.68 -10.05 -8.16
CA GLY A 22 11.93 -10.81 -8.14
C GLY A 22 12.87 -10.41 -9.27
N PHE A 23 12.34 -10.20 -10.48
CA PHE A 23 13.10 -9.71 -11.62
C PHE A 23 13.70 -8.32 -11.34
N VAL A 24 12.93 -7.40 -10.75
CA VAL A 24 13.42 -6.06 -10.36
C VAL A 24 14.55 -6.16 -9.34
N ILE A 25 14.40 -7.00 -8.32
CA ILE A 25 15.44 -7.19 -7.28
C ILE A 25 16.72 -7.74 -7.94
N ILE A 26 16.61 -8.83 -8.71
CA ILE A 26 17.76 -9.48 -9.36
C ILE A 26 18.45 -8.52 -10.33
N SER A 27 17.70 -7.82 -11.18
CA SER A 27 18.26 -6.88 -12.16
C SER A 27 18.90 -5.67 -11.51
N GLY A 28 18.32 -5.13 -10.43
CA GLY A 28 18.89 -4.02 -9.68
C GLY A 28 20.17 -4.40 -8.91
N PHE A 29 20.31 -5.64 -8.42
CA PHE A 29 21.57 -6.11 -7.83
C PHE A 29 22.65 -6.41 -8.88
N ILE A 30 22.29 -6.97 -10.04
CA ILE A 30 23.25 -7.27 -11.12
C ILE A 30 23.78 -5.98 -11.76
N LYS A 31 22.92 -4.99 -11.93
CA LYS A 31 23.24 -3.73 -12.62
C LYS A 31 23.51 -2.56 -11.66
N GLY A 32 23.46 -2.83 -10.37
CA GLY A 32 23.68 -1.86 -9.33
C GLY A 32 25.15 -1.50 -9.19
N ASP A 33 25.45 -0.21 -9.15
CA ASP A 33 26.79 0.29 -8.88
C ASP A 33 26.89 0.76 -7.42
N LEU A 34 27.84 0.20 -6.67
CA LEU A 34 28.14 0.60 -5.30
C LEU A 34 28.61 2.07 -5.21
N GLN A 35 29.05 2.66 -6.33
CA GLN A 35 29.36 4.09 -6.39
C GLN A 35 28.12 4.98 -6.17
N ASN A 36 26.91 4.49 -6.51
CA ASN A 36 25.67 5.21 -6.24
C ASN A 36 25.33 5.35 -4.74
N TRP A 37 26.04 4.66 -3.86
CA TRP A 37 25.93 4.83 -2.39
C TRP A 37 27.02 5.72 -1.80
N LYS A 38 28.00 6.12 -2.59
CA LYS A 38 29.14 6.98 -2.19
C LYS A 38 29.23 8.24 -3.06
N LEU A 39 28.08 8.83 -3.42
CA LEU A 39 28.08 10.10 -4.15
C LEU A 39 28.80 11.17 -3.32
N THR A 40 29.69 11.88 -4.00
CA THR A 40 30.47 13.00 -3.47
C THR A 40 30.00 14.29 -4.12
N GLU A 41 30.29 15.44 -3.49
CA GLU A 41 29.82 16.75 -3.95
C GLU A 41 30.15 17.07 -5.43
N ASP A 42 31.26 16.52 -5.94
CA ASP A 42 31.72 16.68 -7.32
C ASP A 42 30.79 16.06 -8.38
N ASP A 43 30.05 15.01 -8.03
CA ASP A 43 29.12 14.35 -8.95
C ASP A 43 27.87 15.21 -9.21
N TYR A 44 27.44 16.02 -8.22
CA TYR A 44 26.30 16.93 -8.37
C TYR A 44 26.62 18.10 -9.31
N VAL A 45 27.85 18.62 -9.22
CA VAL A 45 28.36 19.72 -10.07
C VAL A 45 28.52 19.23 -11.51
N LYS A 46 29.01 18.01 -11.71
CA LYS A 46 29.18 17.40 -13.04
C LYS A 46 27.84 17.06 -13.73
N ALA A 47 26.78 16.85 -12.97
CA ALA A 47 25.41 16.67 -13.48
C ALA A 47 24.74 17.99 -13.93
N GLY A 48 25.42 19.15 -13.82
CA GLY A 48 24.93 20.44 -14.32
C GLY A 48 23.86 21.09 -13.45
N LEU A 49 23.75 20.72 -12.17
CA LEU A 49 22.76 21.24 -11.21
C LEU A 49 23.24 22.51 -10.48
N ASN A 50 23.91 23.44 -11.18
CA ASN A 50 24.40 24.69 -10.57
C ASN A 50 23.28 25.68 -10.21
N ASP A 51 22.09 25.56 -10.81
CA ASP A 51 21.01 26.56 -10.69
C ASP A 51 19.65 25.95 -10.32
N THR A 52 19.56 25.12 -9.28
CA THR A 52 18.25 24.59 -8.84
C THR A 52 17.88 25.01 -7.42
N SER A 53 17.63 26.31 -7.29
CA SER A 53 16.93 26.95 -6.16
C SER A 53 15.53 26.35 -5.85
N SER A 54 15.03 25.41 -6.66
CA SER A 54 13.75 24.71 -6.50
C SER A 54 13.82 23.34 -5.82
N LEU A 55 14.99 22.69 -5.72
CA LEU A 55 15.10 21.29 -5.26
C LEU A 55 15.50 21.13 -3.77
N GLY A 56 15.74 22.24 -3.08
CA GLY A 56 16.27 22.23 -1.71
C GLY A 56 17.75 21.80 -1.64
N PRO A 57 18.36 21.76 -0.44
CA PRO A 57 19.73 21.33 -0.29
C PRO A 57 19.87 19.86 -0.74
N LEU A 58 20.75 19.59 -1.73
CA LEU A 58 20.96 18.25 -2.31
C LEU A 58 21.60 17.23 -1.34
N GLY A 59 21.82 17.65 -0.10
CA GLY A 59 22.42 16.87 0.98
C GLY A 59 23.94 16.88 0.94
N SER A 60 24.57 16.48 2.05
CA SER A 60 26.02 16.51 2.24
C SER A 60 26.79 15.35 1.58
N GLY A 61 26.15 14.61 0.66
CA GLY A 61 26.68 13.36 0.12
C GLY A 61 26.73 12.19 1.13
N GLY A 62 27.07 10.99 0.63
CA GLY A 62 27.15 9.74 1.41
C GLY A 62 25.83 8.96 1.54
N PHE A 63 25.76 8.03 2.51
CA PHE A 63 24.61 7.12 2.71
C PHE A 63 23.36 7.80 3.30
N VAL A 64 23.54 8.92 4.00
CA VAL A 64 22.47 9.68 4.67
C VAL A 64 22.54 11.17 4.32
N PRO A 65 22.34 11.54 3.04
CA PRO A 65 22.59 12.91 2.56
C PRO A 65 21.70 13.97 3.24
N PHE A 66 20.52 13.58 3.75
CA PHE A 66 19.55 14.47 4.38
C PHE A 66 19.51 14.36 5.92
N GLY A 67 20.47 13.65 6.52
CA GLY A 67 20.53 13.43 7.96
C GLY A 67 19.26 12.79 8.55
N PHE A 68 19.05 13.00 9.84
CA PHE A 68 17.92 12.40 10.58
C PHE A 68 16.56 12.98 10.17
N GLU A 69 16.51 14.27 9.81
CA GLU A 69 15.28 14.93 9.35
C GLU A 69 14.73 14.31 8.06
N GLY A 70 15.62 14.02 7.09
CA GLY A 70 15.23 13.32 5.88
C GLY A 70 14.72 11.90 6.12
N ILE A 71 15.33 11.18 7.07
CA ILE A 71 14.89 9.83 7.47
C ILE A 71 13.49 9.88 8.07
N LEU A 72 13.21 10.82 8.98
CA LEU A 72 11.89 10.98 9.59
C LEU A 72 10.83 11.34 8.55
N ARG A 73 11.13 12.29 7.65
CA ARG A 73 10.20 12.70 6.60
C ARG A 73 9.92 11.58 5.61
N GLY A 74 10.93 10.82 5.20
CA GLY A 74 10.77 9.65 4.34
C GLY A 74 10.00 8.52 5.03
N THR A 75 10.21 8.30 6.32
CA THR A 75 9.47 7.29 7.09
C THR A 75 7.98 7.63 7.16
N ALA A 76 7.64 8.91 7.36
CA ALA A 76 6.26 9.38 7.39
C ALA A 76 5.54 9.15 6.05
N THR A 77 6.19 9.47 4.93
CA THR A 77 5.60 9.24 3.60
C THR A 77 5.51 7.75 3.27
N CYS A 78 6.52 6.93 3.61
CA CYS A 78 6.50 5.48 3.37
C CYS A 78 5.40 4.73 4.14
N PHE A 79 4.72 5.36 5.10
CA PHE A 79 3.61 4.74 5.83
C PHE A 79 2.48 4.25 4.90
N TYR A 80 2.31 4.86 3.72
CA TYR A 80 1.32 4.40 2.74
C TYR A 80 1.52 2.93 2.31
N ALA A 81 2.72 2.37 2.43
CA ALA A 81 3.01 0.98 2.07
C ALA A 81 2.28 -0.04 2.96
N PHE A 82 1.89 0.34 4.17
CA PHE A 82 1.25 -0.58 5.14
C PHE A 82 -0.29 -0.66 5.01
N ILE A 83 -0.91 0.17 4.17
CA ILE A 83 -2.37 0.32 4.07
C ILE A 83 -3.08 -1.00 3.73
N GLY A 84 -2.48 -1.80 2.85
CA GLY A 84 -3.05 -3.07 2.37
C GLY A 84 -3.18 -4.14 3.47
N PHE A 85 -2.49 -3.99 4.60
CA PHE A 85 -2.52 -4.96 5.68
C PHE A 85 -3.91 -5.12 6.33
N SER A 86 -4.72 -4.05 6.32
CA SER A 86 -6.09 -4.06 6.84
C SER A 86 -7.00 -5.09 6.13
N ILE A 87 -6.79 -5.31 4.83
CA ILE A 87 -7.55 -6.27 4.02
C ILE A 87 -7.15 -7.71 4.36
N VAL A 88 -5.87 -7.94 4.63
CA VAL A 88 -5.37 -9.25 5.08
C VAL A 88 -5.99 -9.61 6.43
N LEU A 89 -6.00 -8.66 7.37
CA LEU A 89 -6.59 -8.86 8.70
C LEU A 89 -8.08 -9.23 8.65
N THR A 90 -8.86 -8.60 7.76
CA THR A 90 -10.29 -8.91 7.62
C THR A 90 -10.51 -10.29 6.98
N THR A 91 -9.63 -10.70 6.06
CA THR A 91 -9.68 -12.02 5.43
C THR A 91 -9.32 -13.13 6.42
N VAL A 92 -8.26 -12.93 7.21
CA VAL A 92 -7.81 -13.89 8.23
C VAL A 92 -8.87 -14.16 9.29
N LYS A 93 -9.69 -13.15 9.66
CA LYS A 93 -10.82 -13.34 10.59
C LYS A 93 -11.93 -14.25 10.05
N LYS A 94 -12.01 -14.42 8.72
CA LYS A 94 -13.05 -15.23 8.07
C LYS A 94 -12.70 -16.71 8.02
N GLU A 95 -11.42 -17.06 8.15
CA GLU A 95 -10.95 -18.44 8.29
C GLU A 95 -10.97 -18.85 9.77
N GLN A 96 -11.76 -19.86 10.08
CA GLN A 96 -12.10 -20.25 11.44
C GLN A 96 -10.95 -20.98 12.15
N ASN A 97 -10.76 -20.68 13.44
CA ASN A 97 -9.94 -21.40 14.43
C ASN A 97 -8.41 -21.32 14.32
N SER A 98 -7.82 -20.15 14.61
CA SER A 98 -6.42 -20.09 15.06
C SER A 98 -6.13 -18.86 15.92
N GLN A 99 -6.61 -18.84 17.17
CA GLN A 99 -6.40 -17.70 18.08
C GLN A 99 -4.91 -17.37 18.33
N CYS A 100 -4.02 -18.36 18.25
CA CYS A 100 -2.57 -18.16 18.39
C CYS A 100 -1.82 -18.12 17.05
N SER A 101 -2.31 -18.79 16.00
CA SER A 101 -1.61 -18.84 14.70
C SER A 101 -1.80 -17.55 13.89
N ILE A 102 -2.90 -16.82 14.11
CA ILE A 102 -3.18 -15.54 13.46
C ILE A 102 -2.09 -14.47 13.75
N PRO A 103 -1.75 -14.14 15.00
CA PRO A 103 -0.73 -13.13 15.28
C PRO A 103 0.66 -13.53 14.80
N MET A 104 1.03 -14.83 14.91
CA MET A 104 2.32 -15.30 14.43
C MET A 104 2.43 -15.24 12.90
N GLY A 105 1.36 -15.60 12.18
CA GLY A 105 1.30 -15.47 10.72
C GLY A 105 1.44 -14.02 10.26
N ILE A 106 0.81 -13.08 10.97
CA ILE A 106 0.96 -11.64 10.74
C ILE A 106 2.42 -11.21 10.88
N MET A 107 3.08 -11.56 11.98
CA MET A 107 4.47 -11.16 12.23
C MET A 107 5.42 -11.71 11.17
N ILE A 108 5.25 -12.98 10.77
CA ILE A 108 6.06 -13.59 9.70
C ILE A 108 5.81 -12.89 8.36
N SER A 109 4.54 -12.60 8.03
CA SER A 109 4.21 -11.89 6.78
C SER A 109 4.80 -10.48 6.73
N LEU A 110 4.77 -9.76 7.84
CA LEU A 110 5.36 -8.42 7.96
C LEU A 110 6.89 -8.47 7.81
N PHE A 111 7.53 -9.47 8.42
CA PHE A 111 8.98 -9.66 8.28
C PHE A 111 9.38 -9.94 6.83
N ILE A 112 8.65 -10.79 6.12
CA ILE A 112 8.89 -11.07 4.70
C ILE A 112 8.70 -9.80 3.86
N CYS A 113 7.62 -9.04 4.10
CA CYS A 113 7.40 -7.76 3.43
C CYS A 113 8.55 -6.77 3.70
N PHE A 114 9.04 -6.70 4.94
CA PHE A 114 10.17 -5.85 5.29
C PHE A 114 11.42 -6.20 4.49
N VAL A 115 11.78 -7.49 4.39
CA VAL A 115 12.93 -7.95 3.60
C VAL A 115 12.76 -7.62 2.13
N LEU A 116 11.56 -7.81 1.56
CA LEU A 116 11.28 -7.49 0.16
C LEU A 116 11.37 -5.98 -0.12
N TYR A 117 10.80 -5.15 0.74
CA TYR A 117 10.89 -3.69 0.59
C TYR A 117 12.34 -3.21 0.73
N PHE A 118 13.09 -3.75 1.69
CA PHE A 118 14.51 -3.44 1.83
C PHE A 118 15.31 -3.85 0.58
N ALA A 119 15.04 -5.04 0.02
CA ALA A 119 15.67 -5.52 -1.19
C ALA A 119 15.35 -4.65 -2.42
N VAL A 120 14.11 -4.21 -2.58
CA VAL A 120 13.71 -3.32 -3.69
C VAL A 120 14.32 -1.93 -3.53
N SER A 121 14.25 -1.34 -2.33
CA SER A 121 14.83 -0.02 -2.07
C SER A 121 16.34 -0.04 -2.29
N SER A 122 17.04 -1.05 -1.77
CA SER A 122 18.50 -1.19 -2.00
C SER A 122 18.84 -1.39 -3.46
N ALA A 123 18.13 -2.28 -4.17
CA ALA A 123 18.30 -2.51 -5.60
C ALA A 123 18.08 -1.22 -6.41
N LEU A 124 17.02 -0.46 -6.11
CA LEU A 124 16.69 0.79 -6.81
C LEU A 124 17.74 1.88 -6.56
N THR A 125 18.15 2.09 -5.32
CA THR A 125 19.18 3.08 -4.96
C THR A 125 20.57 2.71 -5.51
N LEU A 126 20.85 1.42 -5.72
CA LEU A 126 22.08 0.98 -6.42
C LEU A 126 22.03 1.27 -7.92
N MET A 127 20.83 1.21 -8.52
CA MET A 127 20.65 1.27 -9.97
C MET A 127 20.56 2.70 -10.50
N VAL A 128 19.92 3.60 -9.77
CA VAL A 128 19.69 5.00 -10.18
C VAL A 128 20.11 5.94 -9.05
N PRO A 129 20.90 7.00 -9.35
CA PRO A 129 21.28 7.97 -8.33
C PRO A 129 20.05 8.71 -7.78
N TYR A 130 20.04 8.93 -6.46
CA TYR A 130 18.86 9.43 -5.74
C TYR A 130 18.37 10.81 -6.23
N TYR A 131 19.23 11.63 -6.83
CA TYR A 131 18.87 12.96 -7.34
C TYR A 131 18.04 12.92 -8.64
N GLN A 132 18.02 11.78 -9.34
CA GLN A 132 17.17 11.58 -10.52
C GLN A 132 15.79 11.00 -10.16
N LEU A 133 15.61 10.52 -8.92
CA LEU A 133 14.33 10.03 -8.43
C LEU A 133 13.49 11.21 -7.96
N GLN A 134 12.61 11.69 -8.83
CA GLN A 134 11.59 12.67 -8.44
C GLN A 134 10.51 12.02 -7.57
N ARG A 135 9.84 12.85 -6.76
CA ARG A 135 8.69 12.45 -5.94
C ARG A 135 7.50 12.14 -6.84
N GLY A 136 7.51 10.95 -7.43
CA GLY A 136 6.48 10.48 -8.33
C GLY A 136 6.96 9.57 -9.45
N SER A 137 8.29 9.39 -9.58
CA SER A 137 8.86 8.47 -10.55
C SER A 137 8.38 7.06 -10.29
N THR A 138 7.82 6.45 -11.33
CA THR A 138 7.34 5.07 -11.23
C THR A 138 8.52 4.11 -11.35
N LEU A 139 8.41 2.92 -10.74
CA LEU A 139 9.46 1.91 -10.80
C LEU A 139 9.90 1.57 -12.26
N PRO A 140 9.00 1.46 -13.25
CA PRO A 140 9.40 1.31 -14.66
C PRO A 140 10.27 2.47 -15.19
N GLU A 141 9.97 3.71 -14.81
CA GLU A 141 10.70 4.90 -15.28
C GLU A 141 12.17 4.89 -14.84
N ALA A 142 12.46 4.33 -13.67
CA ALA A 142 13.84 4.09 -13.23
C ALA A 142 14.61 3.19 -14.22
N PHE A 143 13.99 2.12 -14.72
CA PHE A 143 14.61 1.24 -15.74
C PHE A 143 14.80 1.92 -17.10
N PHE A 144 13.96 2.92 -17.41
CA PHE A 144 14.11 3.73 -18.60
C PHE A 144 15.34 4.64 -18.52
N LEU A 145 15.61 5.27 -17.37
CA LEU A 145 16.79 6.11 -17.13
C LEU A 145 18.12 5.35 -17.33
N ILE A 146 18.11 4.04 -17.09
CA ILE A 146 19.28 3.16 -17.23
C ILE A 146 19.44 2.62 -18.68
N GLY A 147 18.55 3.00 -19.59
CA GLY A 147 18.59 2.63 -21.01
C GLY A 147 18.32 1.14 -21.27
N TRP A 148 17.66 0.43 -20.34
CA TRP A 148 17.38 -1.00 -20.47
C TRP A 148 15.96 -1.27 -20.98
N ALA A 149 15.75 -1.00 -22.27
CA ALA A 149 14.47 -1.13 -22.96
C ALA A 149 13.71 -2.45 -22.69
N PRO A 150 14.31 -3.66 -22.78
CA PRO A 150 13.54 -4.89 -22.56
C PRO A 150 13.04 -5.04 -21.12
N ALA A 151 13.81 -4.59 -20.12
CA ALA A 151 13.39 -4.63 -18.73
C ALA A 151 12.28 -3.61 -18.44
N TYR A 152 12.36 -2.42 -19.05
CA TYR A 152 11.31 -1.41 -18.98
C TYR A 152 9.94 -1.98 -19.38
N TYR A 153 9.83 -2.64 -20.53
CA TYR A 153 8.54 -3.18 -21.00
C TYR A 153 7.97 -4.26 -20.08
N VAL A 154 8.82 -5.16 -19.59
CA VAL A 154 8.40 -6.24 -18.65
C VAL A 154 7.88 -5.64 -17.34
N VAL A 155 8.62 -4.67 -16.78
CA VAL A 155 8.27 -4.03 -15.51
C VAL A 155 7.05 -3.12 -15.67
N ALA A 156 6.93 -2.39 -16.77
CA ALA A 156 5.76 -1.56 -17.08
C ALA A 156 4.48 -2.41 -17.21
N PHE A 157 4.55 -3.53 -17.93
CA PHE A 157 3.41 -4.46 -18.04
C PHE A 157 3.04 -5.04 -16.67
N GLY A 158 4.04 -5.44 -15.87
CA GLY A 158 3.83 -5.89 -14.50
C GLY A 158 3.19 -4.83 -13.61
N PHE A 159 3.58 -3.56 -13.77
CA PHE A 159 3.03 -2.42 -13.04
C PHE A 159 1.56 -2.19 -13.38
N PHE A 160 1.18 -2.16 -14.67
CA PHE A 160 -0.23 -2.03 -15.09
C PHE A 160 -1.11 -3.19 -14.62
N CYS A 161 -0.59 -4.41 -14.70
CA CYS A 161 -1.26 -5.59 -14.16
C CYS A 161 -1.47 -5.45 -12.64
N SER A 162 -0.44 -4.95 -11.94
CA SER A 162 -0.48 -4.78 -10.50
C SER A 162 -1.48 -3.71 -10.05
N LEU A 163 -1.55 -2.59 -10.76
CA LEU A 163 -2.53 -1.53 -10.52
C LEU A 163 -3.96 -2.04 -10.69
N SER A 164 -4.22 -2.78 -11.78
CA SER A 164 -5.54 -3.32 -12.08
C SER A 164 -6.02 -4.30 -11.00
N ASP A 165 -5.12 -5.16 -10.51
CA ASP A 165 -5.41 -6.09 -9.41
C ASP A 165 -5.67 -5.40 -8.08
N SER A 166 -4.92 -4.34 -7.77
CA SER A 166 -5.13 -3.56 -6.55
C SER A 166 -6.54 -2.95 -6.54
N LEU A 167 -6.99 -2.40 -7.67
CA LEU A 167 -8.37 -1.87 -7.82
C LEU A 167 -9.42 -2.97 -7.56
N LEU A 168 -9.24 -4.16 -8.14
CA LEU A 168 -10.15 -5.29 -7.93
C LEU A 168 -10.15 -5.77 -6.48
N SER A 169 -8.99 -5.75 -5.83
CA SER A 169 -8.82 -6.15 -4.43
C SER A 169 -9.56 -5.21 -3.48
N PHE A 170 -9.55 -3.90 -3.72
CA PHE A 170 -10.31 -2.93 -2.91
C PHE A 170 -11.83 -3.05 -3.09
N MET A 171 -12.30 -3.50 -4.26
CA MET A 171 -13.74 -3.70 -4.50
C MET A 171 -14.36 -4.81 -3.63
N PHE A 172 -13.58 -5.76 -3.11
CA PHE A 172 -14.14 -6.83 -2.30
C PHE A 172 -14.51 -6.38 -0.86
N PRO A 173 -13.61 -5.77 -0.08
CA PRO A 173 -13.91 -5.25 1.25
C PRO A 173 -14.98 -4.16 1.23
N ILE A 174 -14.94 -3.24 0.26
CA ILE A 174 -15.89 -2.12 0.21
C ILE A 174 -17.34 -2.61 0.08
N ARG A 175 -17.58 -3.70 -0.66
CA ARG A 175 -18.91 -4.31 -0.78
C ARG A 175 -19.40 -4.92 0.52
N GLN A 176 -18.50 -5.55 1.27
CA GLN A 176 -18.83 -6.10 2.59
C GLN A 176 -19.14 -4.98 3.57
N LEU A 177 -18.34 -3.92 3.54
CA LEU A 177 -18.52 -2.75 4.39
C LEU A 177 -19.89 -2.10 4.15
N ILE A 178 -20.26 -1.85 2.90
CA ILE A 178 -21.57 -1.29 2.54
C ILE A 178 -22.72 -2.20 3.00
N HIS A 179 -22.57 -3.51 2.86
CA HIS A 179 -23.59 -4.47 3.31
C HIS A 179 -23.77 -4.44 4.83
N MET A 180 -22.68 -4.36 5.61
CA MET A 180 -22.76 -4.24 7.07
C MET A 180 -23.39 -2.92 7.49
N MET A 181 -22.95 -1.79 6.91
CA MET A 181 -23.55 -0.48 7.20
C MET A 181 -25.03 -0.38 6.81
N ALA A 182 -25.45 -1.06 5.73
CA ALA A 182 -26.85 -1.13 5.35
C ALA A 182 -27.68 -1.96 6.34
N LYS A 183 -27.12 -3.05 6.87
CA LYS A 183 -27.75 -3.87 7.90
C LYS A 183 -27.90 -3.12 9.24
N ASP A 184 -26.93 -2.27 9.56
CA ASP A 184 -26.93 -1.43 10.77
C ASP A 184 -27.86 -0.21 10.65
N GLY A 185 -28.50 0.00 9.49
CA GLY A 185 -29.42 1.11 9.23
C GLY A 185 -28.75 2.50 9.17
N LEU A 186 -27.41 2.54 9.17
CA LEU A 186 -26.62 3.78 9.20
C LEU A 186 -26.46 4.42 7.81
N LEU A 187 -26.69 3.63 6.76
CA LEU A 187 -26.50 4.04 5.37
C LEU A 187 -27.83 4.44 4.73
N PHE A 188 -27.88 5.58 4.05
CA PHE A 188 -29.07 6.04 3.33
C PHE A 188 -29.63 4.94 2.40
N PRO A 189 -30.95 4.69 2.40
CA PRO A 189 -31.56 3.61 1.59
C PRO A 189 -31.23 3.69 0.09
N VAL A 190 -30.95 4.90 -0.40
CA VAL A 190 -30.58 5.17 -1.79
C VAL A 190 -29.18 4.63 -2.12
N LEU A 191 -28.17 4.84 -1.26
CA LEU A 191 -26.82 4.31 -1.45
C LEU A 191 -26.77 2.79 -1.30
N ALA A 192 -27.61 2.24 -0.42
CA ALA A 192 -27.76 0.80 -0.25
C ALA A 192 -28.47 0.12 -1.43
N ARG A 193 -29.34 0.82 -2.18
CA ARG A 193 -30.05 0.31 -3.37
C ARG A 193 -29.27 0.49 -4.67
N VAL A 194 -28.53 1.58 -4.81
CA VAL A 194 -27.26 1.61 -5.56
C VAL A 194 -26.34 0.56 -4.88
N CYS A 195 -25.12 0.20 -5.25
CA CYS A 195 -24.28 -0.83 -4.56
C CYS A 195 -24.81 -2.30 -4.44
N THR A 196 -26.07 -2.61 -4.09
CA THR A 196 -26.61 -3.98 -3.95
C THR A 196 -26.98 -4.62 -5.29
N GLY A 197 -27.36 -3.82 -6.30
CA GLY A 197 -27.57 -4.31 -7.66
C GLY A 197 -26.25 -4.66 -8.38
N SER A 198 -26.23 -5.74 -9.17
CA SER A 198 -25.04 -6.16 -9.93
C SER A 198 -24.54 -5.08 -10.90
N TYR A 199 -25.47 -4.36 -11.54
CA TYR A 199 -25.19 -3.21 -12.42
C TYR A 199 -24.68 -1.98 -11.67
N SER A 200 -25.02 -1.87 -10.39
CA SER A 200 -24.73 -0.70 -9.58
C SER A 200 -23.26 -0.63 -9.13
N ARG A 201 -22.56 -1.77 -9.09
CA ARG A 201 -21.12 -1.84 -8.77
C ARG A 201 -20.26 -1.16 -9.83
N ILE A 202 -20.62 -1.35 -11.10
CA ILE A 202 -19.92 -0.73 -12.23
C ILE A 202 -20.13 0.77 -12.17
N MET A 203 -21.37 1.22 -11.96
CA MET A 203 -21.69 2.63 -11.87
C MET A 203 -20.99 3.33 -10.69
N ALA A 204 -20.93 2.68 -9.51
CA ALA A 204 -20.18 3.19 -8.37
C ALA A 204 -18.67 3.27 -8.64
N SER A 205 -18.09 2.27 -9.31
CA SER A 205 -16.69 2.28 -9.72
C SER A 205 -16.38 3.38 -10.72
N VAL A 206 -17.28 3.64 -11.67
CA VAL A 206 -17.14 4.70 -12.67
C VAL A 206 -17.19 6.07 -11.99
N ILE A 207 -18.17 6.30 -11.11
CA ILE A 207 -18.27 7.55 -10.35
C ILE A 207 -17.00 7.78 -9.51
N PHE A 208 -16.53 6.75 -8.80
CA PHE A 208 -15.30 6.85 -8.00
C PHE A 208 -14.07 7.08 -8.88
N SER A 209 -13.98 6.45 -10.05
CA SER A 209 -12.89 6.68 -11.01
C SER A 209 -12.92 8.10 -11.57
N ILE A 210 -14.10 8.68 -11.81
CA ILE A 210 -14.23 10.08 -12.27
C ILE A 210 -13.78 11.03 -11.15
N ILE A 211 -14.19 10.78 -9.91
CA ILE A 211 -13.75 11.59 -8.76
C ILE A 211 -12.23 11.47 -8.59
N ALA A 212 -11.68 10.26 -8.66
CA ALA A 212 -10.25 10.00 -8.58
C ALA A 212 -9.47 10.67 -9.73
N ALA A 213 -10.00 10.65 -10.96
CA ALA A 213 -9.40 11.34 -12.10
C ALA A 213 -9.39 12.86 -11.92
N ASN A 214 -10.48 13.42 -11.39
CA ASN A 214 -10.51 14.85 -11.03
C ASN A 214 -9.49 15.16 -9.93
N MET A 215 -9.42 14.35 -8.87
CA MET A 215 -8.41 14.53 -7.82
C MET A 215 -6.98 14.45 -8.36
N ALA A 216 -6.69 13.48 -9.22
CA ALA A 216 -5.37 13.33 -9.85
C ALA A 216 -5.03 14.48 -10.82
N PHE A 217 -6.03 15.19 -11.34
CA PHE A 217 -5.82 16.38 -12.17
C PHE A 217 -5.54 17.63 -11.34
N PHE A 218 -6.17 17.76 -10.17
CA PHE A 218 -6.04 18.94 -9.31
C PHE A 218 -4.90 18.86 -8.29
N LEU A 219 -4.45 17.66 -7.93
CA LEU A 219 -3.48 17.43 -6.86
C LEU A 219 -2.22 16.77 -7.39
N GLU A 220 -1.07 17.18 -6.85
CA GLU A 220 0.21 16.54 -7.16
C GLU A 220 0.31 15.18 -6.43
N LEU A 221 1.10 14.26 -6.99
CA LEU A 221 1.27 12.92 -6.43
C LEU A 221 1.79 12.95 -4.98
N THR A 222 2.64 13.93 -4.64
CA THR A 222 3.14 14.11 -3.27
C THR A 222 2.00 14.37 -2.29
N ASP A 223 1.09 15.29 -2.62
CA ASP A 223 -0.07 15.62 -1.77
C ASP A 223 -1.03 14.43 -1.66
N LEU A 224 -1.19 13.66 -2.74
CA LEU A 224 -2.00 12.43 -2.74
C LEU A 224 -1.45 11.37 -1.79
N VAL A 225 -0.13 11.19 -1.76
CA VAL A 225 0.53 10.21 -0.89
C VAL A 225 0.46 10.65 0.57
N ASP A 226 0.63 11.95 0.85
CA ASP A 226 0.51 12.50 2.19
C ASP A 226 -0.92 12.40 2.71
N LEU A 227 -1.93 12.74 1.89
CA LEU A 227 -3.34 12.59 2.25
C LEU A 227 -3.69 11.13 2.54
N ARG A 228 -3.23 10.20 1.69
CA ARG A 228 -3.45 8.76 1.87
C ARG A 228 -2.79 8.21 3.15
N SER A 229 -1.59 8.68 3.47
CA SER A 229 -0.88 8.27 4.69
C SER A 229 -1.59 8.82 5.93
N LEU A 230 -2.02 10.07 5.91
CA LEU A 230 -2.78 10.72 6.98
C LEU A 230 -4.13 10.01 7.22
N GLU A 231 -4.86 9.65 6.17
CA GLU A 231 -6.10 8.86 6.26
C GLU A 231 -5.88 7.56 7.06
N SER A 232 -4.78 6.87 6.76
CA SER A 232 -4.46 5.57 7.35
C SER A 232 -4.03 5.69 8.81
N LEU A 233 -3.26 6.73 9.15
CA LEU A 233 -2.89 7.05 10.52
C LEU A 233 -4.12 7.38 11.37
N LEU A 234 -5.06 8.15 10.84
CA LEU A 234 -6.32 8.47 11.50
C LEU A 234 -7.17 7.21 11.71
N ALA A 235 -7.29 6.35 10.70
CA ALA A 235 -8.02 5.10 10.79
C ALA A 235 -7.44 4.16 11.87
N TYR A 236 -6.12 3.98 11.92
CA TYR A 236 -5.49 3.13 12.94
C TYR A 236 -5.58 3.73 14.35
N SER A 237 -5.46 5.05 14.48
CA SER A 237 -5.67 5.74 15.76
C SER A 237 -7.09 5.53 16.28
N LEU A 238 -8.09 5.63 15.39
CA LEU A 238 -9.49 5.36 15.72
C LEU A 238 -9.69 3.90 16.15
N VAL A 239 -9.12 2.94 15.43
CA VAL A 239 -9.19 1.51 15.81
C VAL A 239 -8.54 1.27 17.17
N ALA A 240 -7.38 1.86 17.43
CA ALA A 240 -6.71 1.77 18.73
C ALA A 240 -7.56 2.36 19.86
N LEU A 241 -8.17 3.53 19.63
CA LEU A 241 -9.10 4.16 20.57
C LEU A 241 -10.32 3.27 20.84
N CYS A 242 -10.93 2.69 19.80
CA CYS A 242 -12.06 1.76 19.94
C CYS A 242 -11.68 0.53 20.78
N VAL A 243 -10.51 -0.05 20.55
CA VAL A 243 -10.01 -1.19 21.33
C VAL A 243 -9.74 -0.80 22.78
N LEU A 244 -9.17 0.40 23.01
CA LEU A 244 -8.92 0.93 24.34
C LEU A 244 -10.22 1.10 25.12
N ILE A 245 -11.23 1.74 24.50
CA ILE A 245 -12.57 1.93 25.08
C ILE A 245 -13.20 0.57 25.41
N LEU A 246 -13.12 -0.40 24.50
CA LEU A 246 -13.68 -1.74 24.72
C LEU A 246 -12.99 -2.46 25.89
N ARG A 247 -11.66 -2.40 25.98
CA ARG A 247 -10.91 -2.97 27.12
C ARG A 247 -11.29 -2.30 28.43
N TYR A 248 -11.47 -0.99 28.43
CA TYR A 248 -11.87 -0.24 29.62
C TYR A 248 -13.28 -0.62 30.08
N GLN A 249 -14.25 -0.73 29.15
CA GLN A 249 -15.62 -1.17 29.47
C GLN A 249 -15.67 -2.62 29.98
N GLN A 250 -14.84 -3.51 29.44
CA GLN A 250 -14.74 -4.89 29.94
C GLN A 250 -14.17 -4.94 31.36
N SER A 251 -13.19 -4.10 31.69
CA SER A 251 -12.61 -4.00 33.03
C SER A 251 -13.52 -3.33 34.06
N GLY A 252 -14.51 -2.55 33.62
CA GLY A 252 -15.35 -1.69 34.48
C GLY A 252 -16.65 -2.29 35.01
N GLY A 253 -17.07 -3.50 34.61
CA GLY A 253 -18.19 -4.19 35.29
C GLY A 253 -19.25 -4.92 34.45
N ASN A 254 -18.91 -5.68 33.40
CA ASN A 254 -19.92 -6.46 32.64
C ASN A 254 -19.43 -7.83 32.12
N GLU A 255 -18.48 -8.46 32.79
CA GLU A 255 -17.96 -9.78 32.42
C GLU A 255 -19.02 -10.90 32.29
N PRO A 256 -20.08 -10.98 33.13
CA PRO A 256 -21.07 -12.05 32.98
C PRO A 256 -22.11 -11.81 31.89
N MET A 257 -22.36 -10.56 31.45
CA MET A 257 -23.42 -10.27 30.47
C MET A 257 -22.91 -10.33 29.01
N PHE A 258 -21.65 -9.95 28.78
CA PHE A 258 -21.02 -10.05 27.45
C PHE A 258 -20.81 -11.51 27.03
N ARG A 259 -20.40 -12.37 27.97
CA ARG A 259 -20.25 -13.82 27.73
C ARG A 259 -21.58 -14.48 27.34
N ARG A 260 -22.70 -14.11 27.99
CA ARG A 260 -24.05 -14.59 27.65
C ARG A 260 -24.55 -14.13 26.27
N ARG A 261 -24.10 -12.99 25.74
CA ARG A 261 -24.46 -12.53 24.38
C ARG A 261 -23.67 -13.27 23.31
N MET A 262 -22.39 -13.55 23.55
CA MET A 262 -21.56 -14.36 22.66
C MET A 262 -22.09 -15.80 22.55
N ASP A 263 -22.52 -16.41 23.65
CA ASP A 263 -23.11 -17.76 23.65
C ASP A 263 -24.45 -17.85 22.90
N ARG A 264 -25.26 -16.77 22.89
CA ARG A 264 -26.50 -16.74 22.10
C ARG A 264 -26.24 -16.55 20.61
N GLN A 265 -25.15 -15.87 20.24
CA GLN A 265 -24.80 -15.63 18.85
C GLN A 265 -24.08 -16.82 18.18
N GLN A 266 -23.56 -17.77 18.97
CA GLN A 266 -23.04 -19.05 18.45
C GLN A 266 -24.10 -20.15 18.32
N ARG A 267 -25.32 -19.96 18.84
CA ARG A 267 -26.42 -20.94 18.79
C ARG A 267 -27.55 -20.61 17.80
N GLY A 268 -27.49 -19.48 17.10
CA GLY A 268 -28.44 -19.09 16.05
C GLY A 268 -27.72 -18.84 14.74
#